data_AF-A0A359IGJ3-F1
#
_entry.id   AF-A0A359IGJ3-F1
#
_cell.length_a   1.000
_cell.length_b   1.000
_cell.length_c   1.000
_cell.angle_alpha   90.00
_cell.angle_beta   90.00
_cell.angle_gamma   90.00
#
_symmetry.space_group_name_H-M   'P 1'
#
loop_
_entity.id
_entity.type
_entity.pdbx_description
1 polymer ?
#
loop_
_entity_poly.entity_id
_entity_poly.type
_entity_poly.pdbx_seq_one_letter_code
_entity_poly.pdbx_strand_id
1 'polypeptide(L)'
;MALISTEVEVQLNPENIQRLESLGYNIPRQLNKNKTKMSYKRGTKILVKIKDLAKTSPSLVEVECDYCGTPNRIKYKDYNNNLYSNDVVHKYSCENCHHFKRTLYLEYLQKNGLLKEGESGYWTIEENRINELIKYIDKHSFLDHVDSNPDGKKLAGNIRKYEKDGVRGLALKAGYDLKSIYRIKSRRESGRTLKEIIGIIEGFININNRFPTQFEFRKTLDVPTSQLNLYGGIEKIK
;
A
#
# COMPACT_ATOMS: atom_id res chain seq x y z
N MET A 1 7.16 22.09 -11.68
CA MET A 1 8.36 21.69 -12.46
C MET A 1 9.40 21.31 -11.43
N ALA A 2 9.74 20.03 -11.31
CA ALA A 2 10.62 19.51 -10.25
C ALA A 2 12.09 19.95 -10.36
N LEU A 3 12.56 20.41 -11.51
CA LEU A 3 13.97 20.79 -11.68
C LEU A 3 14.19 22.25 -11.24
N ILE A 4 14.97 22.46 -10.18
CA ILE A 4 15.25 23.79 -9.62
C ILE A 4 16.45 24.43 -10.33
N SER A 5 17.56 23.68 -10.42
CA SER A 5 18.78 24.19 -11.05
C SER A 5 18.53 24.50 -12.54
N THR A 6 19.16 25.55 -13.06
CA THR A 6 19.13 25.93 -14.49
C THR A 6 20.41 25.52 -15.22
N GLU A 7 21.54 25.54 -14.51
CA GLU A 7 22.87 25.27 -15.03
C GLU A 7 23.65 24.36 -14.06
N VAL A 8 24.59 23.59 -14.59
CA VAL A 8 25.49 22.73 -13.79
C VAL A 8 26.90 22.74 -14.35
N GLU A 9 27.88 22.53 -13.47
CA GLU A 9 29.25 22.27 -13.87
C GLU A 9 29.38 20.85 -14.44
N VAL A 10 29.88 20.76 -15.68
CA VAL A 10 30.16 19.49 -16.34
C VAL A 10 31.66 19.40 -16.60
N GLN A 11 32.27 18.28 -16.19
CA GLN A 11 33.64 17.98 -16.55
C GLN A 11 33.72 17.61 -18.03
N LEU A 12 34.66 18.23 -18.75
CA LEU A 12 34.90 17.93 -20.16
C LEU A 12 35.56 16.56 -20.31
N ASN A 13 34.94 15.73 -21.15
CA ASN A 13 35.43 14.43 -21.58
C ASN A 13 35.43 14.39 -23.13
N PRO A 14 36.31 13.61 -23.77
CA PRO A 14 36.35 13.52 -25.25
C PRO A 14 34.98 13.32 -25.90
N GLU A 15 34.12 12.50 -25.28
CA GLU A 15 32.79 12.15 -25.77
C GLU A 15 31.79 13.32 -25.74
N ASN A 16 31.90 14.25 -24.78
CA ASN A 16 30.95 15.34 -24.63
C ASN A 16 31.40 16.65 -25.31
N ILE A 17 32.69 16.79 -25.61
CA ILE A 17 33.29 18.00 -26.19
C ILE A 17 32.65 18.36 -27.53
N GLN A 18 32.63 17.41 -28.48
CA GLN A 18 32.09 17.67 -29.82
C GLN A 18 30.62 18.10 -29.75
N ARG A 19 29.84 17.45 -28.88
CA ARG A 19 28.44 17.77 -28.66
C ARG A 19 28.26 19.17 -28.08
N LEU A 20 29.04 19.53 -27.06
CA LEU A 20 28.96 20.85 -26.42
C LEU A 20 29.41 21.97 -27.37
N GLU A 21 30.43 21.75 -28.19
CA GLU A 21 30.85 22.73 -29.23
C GLU A 21 29.75 22.92 -30.29
N SER A 22 29.09 21.83 -30.72
CA SER A 22 27.97 21.94 -31.67
C SER A 22 26.76 22.71 -31.12
N LEU A 23 26.62 22.74 -29.78
CA LEU A 23 25.59 23.51 -29.07
C LEU A 23 26.04 24.97 -28.82
N GLY A 24 27.26 25.35 -29.22
CA GLY A 24 27.77 26.72 -29.11
C GLY A 24 28.51 27.03 -27.81
N TYR A 25 28.88 26.03 -27.00
CA TYR A 25 29.64 26.24 -25.78
C TYR A 25 31.13 26.49 -26.08
N ASN A 26 31.70 27.53 -25.47
CA ASN A 26 33.13 27.86 -25.60
C ASN A 26 33.98 26.94 -24.72
N ILE A 27 34.72 26.03 -25.35
CA ILE A 27 35.61 25.10 -24.65
C ILE A 27 37.03 25.69 -24.57
N PRO A 28 37.60 25.89 -23.37
CA PRO A 28 38.93 26.45 -23.22
C PRO A 28 39.98 25.42 -23.66
N ARG A 29 40.65 25.72 -24.78
CA ARG A 29 41.76 24.94 -25.33
C ARG A 29 43.10 25.62 -25.02
N GLN A 30 44.13 24.84 -24.80
CA GLN A 30 45.50 25.24 -24.50
C GLN A 30 46.45 24.49 -25.42
N LEU A 31 47.60 25.08 -25.74
CA LEU A 31 48.66 24.35 -26.43
C LEU A 31 49.26 23.29 -25.49
N ASN A 32 49.45 22.07 -26.00
CA ASN A 32 50.18 21.03 -25.28
C ASN A 32 51.60 21.48 -24.94
N LYS A 33 52.26 20.81 -23.98
CA LYS A 33 53.65 21.12 -23.57
C LYS A 33 54.63 21.19 -24.75
N ASN A 34 54.40 20.38 -25.78
CA ASN A 34 55.22 20.33 -27.00
C ASN A 34 54.81 21.37 -28.06
N LYS A 35 53.82 22.23 -27.77
CA LYS A 35 53.24 23.26 -28.66
C LYS A 35 52.73 22.76 -30.02
N THR A 36 52.53 21.45 -30.18
CA THR A 36 52.15 20.83 -31.46
C THR A 36 50.65 20.63 -31.65
N LYS A 37 49.86 20.58 -30.57
CA LYS A 37 48.41 20.30 -30.63
C LYS A 37 47.67 21.13 -29.60
N MET A 38 46.48 21.59 -29.97
CA MET A 38 45.49 22.14 -29.04
C MET A 38 44.91 20.98 -28.22
N SER A 39 44.97 21.09 -26.90
CA SER A 39 44.37 20.18 -25.95
C SER A 39 43.57 20.95 -24.91
N TYR A 40 42.81 20.26 -24.08
CA TYR A 40 42.17 20.86 -22.92
C TYR A 40 42.85 20.31 -21.67
N LYS A 41 42.90 21.12 -20.61
CA LYS A 41 43.42 20.67 -19.32
C LYS A 41 42.51 19.56 -18.77
N ARG A 42 43.10 18.46 -18.31
CA ARG A 42 42.32 17.38 -17.67
C ARG A 42 41.64 17.93 -16.42
N GLY A 43 40.34 17.66 -16.28
CA GLY A 43 39.54 18.16 -15.17
C GLY A 43 38.95 19.56 -15.36
N THR A 44 39.10 20.16 -16.55
CA THR A 44 38.36 21.38 -16.88
C THR A 44 36.86 21.15 -16.76
N LYS A 45 36.18 22.07 -16.10
CA LYS A 45 34.73 22.13 -15.99
C LYS A 45 34.20 23.35 -16.71
N ILE A 46 33.02 23.24 -17.30
CA ILE A 46 32.29 24.36 -17.86
C ILE A 46 30.86 24.36 -17.32
N LEU A 47 30.24 25.54 -17.27
CA LEU A 47 28.82 25.70 -16.96
C LEU A 47 27.99 25.35 -18.20
N VAL A 48 27.05 24.42 -18.04
CA VAL A 48 26.16 23.94 -19.10
C VAL A 48 24.72 24.04 -18.63
N LYS A 49 23.82 24.48 -19.50
CA LYS A 49 22.38 24.48 -19.21
C LYS A 49 21.87 23.05 -19.07
N ILE A 50 20.97 22.81 -18.13
CA ILE A 50 20.47 21.44 -17.88
C ILE A 50 19.70 20.87 -19.06
N LYS A 51 18.99 21.72 -19.82
CA LYS A 51 18.30 21.31 -21.05
C LYS A 51 19.24 20.70 -22.09
N ASP A 52 20.49 21.12 -22.06
CA ASP A 52 21.54 20.67 -22.98
C ASP A 52 22.32 19.47 -22.42
N LEU A 53 22.03 19.00 -21.20
CA LEU A 53 22.65 17.78 -20.67
C LEU A 53 22.10 16.54 -21.39
N ALA A 54 22.99 15.59 -21.66
CA ALA A 54 22.58 14.27 -22.10
C ALA A 54 21.72 13.61 -20.99
N LYS A 55 20.66 12.90 -21.39
CA LYS A 55 19.73 12.24 -20.43
C LYS A 55 20.44 11.30 -19.46
N THR A 56 21.55 10.69 -19.88
CA THR A 56 22.37 9.75 -19.10
C THR A 56 23.49 10.43 -18.29
N SER A 57 23.53 11.76 -18.24
CA SER A 57 24.61 12.50 -17.57
C SER A 57 24.69 12.19 -16.07
N PRO A 58 25.90 11.93 -15.53
CA PRO A 58 26.12 11.74 -14.09
C PRO A 58 26.21 13.06 -13.31
N SER A 59 26.10 14.23 -13.96
CA SER A 59 26.14 15.54 -13.30
C SER A 59 25.05 15.67 -12.23
N LEU A 60 25.41 16.23 -11.08
CA LEU A 60 24.48 16.48 -9.99
C LEU A 60 23.62 17.72 -10.29
N VAL A 61 22.30 17.57 -10.19
CA VAL A 61 21.29 18.63 -10.34
C VAL A 61 20.52 18.77 -9.02
N GLU A 62 19.96 19.96 -8.80
CA GLU A 62 19.03 20.22 -7.70
C GLU A 62 17.59 20.08 -8.18
N VAL A 63 16.83 19.26 -7.48
CA VAL A 63 15.45 18.90 -7.82
C VAL A 63 14.57 18.97 -6.60
N GLU A 64 13.28 19.21 -6.80
CA GLU A 64 12.23 19.27 -5.79
C GLU A 64 11.24 18.13 -6.02
N CYS A 65 10.87 17.41 -4.96
CA CYS A 65 9.83 16.38 -5.06
C CYS A 65 8.47 17.00 -5.43
N ASP A 66 7.82 16.53 -6.50
CA ASP A 66 6.49 17.03 -6.91
C ASP A 66 5.36 16.68 -5.92
N TYR A 67 5.64 15.87 -4.89
CA TYR A 67 4.66 15.41 -3.91
C TYR A 67 4.80 16.10 -2.55
N CYS A 68 6.02 16.18 -2.03
CA CYS A 68 6.27 16.75 -0.70
C CYS A 68 7.11 18.05 -0.71
N GLY A 69 7.54 18.53 -1.87
CA GLY A 69 8.34 19.75 -1.99
C GLY A 69 9.76 19.65 -1.44
N THR A 70 10.24 18.46 -1.05
CA THR A 70 11.58 18.37 -0.46
C THR A 70 12.66 18.53 -1.54
N PRO A 71 13.60 19.47 -1.36
CA PRO A 71 14.73 19.63 -2.26
C PRO A 71 15.72 18.48 -2.06
N ASN A 72 16.29 18.01 -3.16
CA ASN A 72 17.26 16.92 -3.20
C ASN A 72 18.31 17.21 -4.27
N ARG A 73 19.50 16.63 -4.09
CA ARG A 73 20.59 16.71 -5.06
C ARG A 73 20.90 15.32 -5.59
N ILE A 74 20.59 15.09 -6.86
CA ILE A 74 20.71 13.77 -7.50
C ILE A 74 21.39 13.88 -8.87
N LYS A 75 21.83 12.76 -9.43
CA LYS A 75 22.39 12.75 -10.79
C LYS A 75 21.28 12.99 -11.80
N TYR A 76 21.56 13.72 -12.88
CA TYR A 76 20.58 14.01 -13.92
C TYR A 76 20.01 12.74 -14.57
N LYS A 77 20.83 11.70 -14.75
CA LYS A 77 20.36 10.38 -15.19
C LYS A 77 19.31 9.77 -14.27
N ASP A 78 19.48 9.91 -12.96
CA ASP A 78 18.58 9.32 -11.97
C ASP A 78 17.28 10.12 -11.92
N TYR A 79 17.35 11.45 -12.10
CA TYR A 79 16.19 12.31 -12.30
C TYR A 79 15.37 11.88 -13.52
N ASN A 80 16.01 11.70 -14.68
CA ASN A 80 15.33 11.27 -15.91
C ASN A 80 14.73 9.87 -15.75
N ASN A 81 15.49 8.93 -15.22
CA ASN A 81 15.00 7.58 -14.96
C ASN A 81 13.79 7.61 -14.01
N ASN A 82 13.83 8.44 -12.96
CA ASN A 82 12.68 8.61 -12.08
C ASN A 82 11.50 9.18 -12.85
N LEU A 83 11.66 10.27 -13.60
CA LEU A 83 10.59 10.96 -14.30
C LEU A 83 9.89 10.06 -15.33
N TYR A 84 10.66 9.26 -16.07
CA TYR A 84 10.19 8.41 -17.18
C TYR A 84 10.16 6.91 -16.86
N SER A 85 10.32 6.49 -15.59
CA SER A 85 10.27 5.06 -15.24
C SER A 85 8.91 4.42 -15.56
N ASN A 86 7.87 5.24 -15.58
CA ASN A 86 6.56 4.89 -16.10
C ASN A 86 6.16 6.04 -17.03
N ASP A 87 5.98 5.78 -18.32
CA ASP A 87 5.71 6.76 -19.40
C ASP A 87 4.42 7.58 -19.24
N VAL A 88 3.76 7.46 -18.09
CA VAL A 88 2.47 8.06 -17.79
C VAL A 88 2.62 9.13 -16.73
N VAL A 89 3.20 8.77 -15.58
CA VAL A 89 3.31 9.65 -14.40
C VAL A 89 4.64 10.39 -14.48
N HIS A 90 4.66 11.41 -15.33
CA HIS A 90 5.77 12.33 -15.57
C HIS A 90 5.99 13.31 -14.40
N LYS A 91 6.08 12.77 -13.18
CA LYS A 91 6.34 13.51 -11.93
C LYS A 91 7.55 12.92 -11.22
N TYR A 92 8.43 13.75 -10.72
CA TYR A 92 9.56 13.31 -9.90
C TYR A 92 9.09 13.02 -8.47
N SER A 93 9.44 11.85 -7.96
CA SER A 93 9.21 11.48 -6.55
C SER A 93 10.53 11.22 -5.84
N CYS A 94 10.71 11.81 -4.66
CA CYS A 94 11.77 11.40 -3.74
C CYS A 94 11.50 9.97 -3.21
N GLU A 95 12.49 9.38 -2.56
CA GLU A 95 12.42 8.01 -2.02
C GLU A 95 11.21 7.80 -1.11
N ASN A 96 10.95 8.76 -0.22
CA ASN A 96 9.80 8.71 0.70
C ASN A 96 8.45 8.79 -0.01
N CYS A 97 8.39 9.42 -1.19
CA CYS A 97 7.15 9.63 -1.95
C CYS A 97 6.99 8.65 -3.12
N HIS A 98 7.91 7.70 -3.30
CA HIS A 98 7.85 6.73 -4.41
C HIS A 98 6.55 5.92 -4.40
N HIS A 99 6.00 5.64 -3.22
CA HIS A 99 4.73 4.92 -3.09
C HIS A 99 3.54 5.70 -3.66
N PHE A 100 3.47 7.03 -3.48
CA PHE A 100 2.42 7.87 -4.08
C PHE A 100 2.47 7.84 -5.60
N LYS A 101 3.68 7.95 -6.17
CA LYS A 101 3.88 7.85 -7.61
C LYS A 101 3.43 6.50 -8.15
N ARG A 102 3.76 5.41 -7.44
CA ARG A 102 3.33 4.06 -7.80
C ARG A 102 1.81 3.92 -7.76
N THR A 103 1.14 4.47 -6.76
CA THR A 103 -0.33 4.45 -6.67
C THR A 103 -0.98 5.13 -7.87
N LEU A 104 -0.54 6.35 -8.24
CA LEU A 104 -1.07 7.06 -9.42
C LEU A 104 -0.89 6.27 -10.72
N TYR A 105 0.23 5.57 -10.87
CA TYR A 105 0.47 4.72 -12.03
C TYR A 105 -0.51 3.53 -12.07
N LEU A 106 -0.74 2.87 -10.94
CA LEU A 106 -1.69 1.76 -10.84
C LEU A 106 -3.13 2.21 -11.07
N GLU A 107 -3.52 3.39 -10.59
CA GLU A 107 -4.82 4.00 -10.87
C GLU A 107 -5.00 4.28 -12.37
N TYR A 108 -3.96 4.78 -13.05
CA TYR A 108 -3.99 4.93 -14.49
C TYR A 108 -4.19 3.59 -15.20
N LEU A 109 -3.43 2.56 -14.83
CA LEU A 109 -3.57 1.23 -15.43
C LEU A 109 -4.99 0.68 -15.22
N GLN A 110 -5.55 0.83 -14.01
CA GLN A 110 -6.91 0.43 -13.69
C GLN A 110 -7.94 1.14 -14.58
N LYS A 111 -7.86 2.48 -14.65
CA LYS A 111 -8.80 3.30 -15.41
C LYS A 111 -8.82 2.97 -16.90
N ASN A 112 -7.69 2.50 -17.43
CA ASN A 112 -7.55 2.12 -18.83
C ASN A 112 -7.74 0.61 -19.07
N GLY A 113 -8.14 -0.16 -18.06
CA GLY A 113 -8.33 -1.61 -18.17
C GLY A 113 -7.03 -2.39 -18.45
N LEU A 114 -5.88 -1.81 -18.15
CA LEU A 114 -4.56 -2.39 -18.36
C LEU A 114 -4.08 -3.21 -17.15
N LEU A 115 -4.60 -2.93 -15.95
CA LEU A 115 -4.24 -3.65 -14.72
C LEU A 115 -5.05 -4.95 -14.61
N LYS A 116 -4.39 -6.10 -14.67
CA LYS A 116 -5.07 -7.41 -14.67
C LYS A 116 -5.00 -8.13 -13.33
N GLU A 117 -5.92 -9.06 -13.13
CA GLU A 117 -5.90 -9.95 -11.96
C GLU A 117 -4.57 -10.73 -11.91
N GLY A 118 -3.93 -10.74 -10.75
CA GLY A 118 -2.64 -11.40 -10.53
C GLY A 118 -1.41 -10.53 -10.79
N GLU A 119 -1.58 -9.36 -11.41
CA GLU A 119 -0.46 -8.43 -11.62
C GLU A 119 -0.05 -7.73 -10.32
N SER A 120 1.23 -7.33 -10.28
CA SER A 120 1.80 -6.62 -9.14
C SER A 120 1.09 -5.28 -8.93
N GLY A 121 0.50 -5.09 -7.76
CA GLY A 121 -0.25 -3.87 -7.43
C GLY A 121 -1.76 -3.98 -7.64
N TYR A 122 -2.27 -5.03 -8.28
CA TYR A 122 -3.73 -5.23 -8.45
C TYR A 122 -4.50 -5.07 -7.13
N TRP A 123 -4.02 -5.73 -6.08
CA TRP A 123 -4.63 -5.72 -4.75
C TRP A 123 -4.45 -4.40 -3.97
N THR A 124 -3.64 -3.45 -4.45
CA THR A 124 -3.49 -2.14 -3.80
C THR A 124 -4.69 -1.22 -4.08
N ILE A 125 -5.42 -1.45 -5.18
CA ILE A 125 -6.63 -0.71 -5.54
C ILE A 125 -7.82 -1.27 -4.77
N GLU A 126 -8.57 -0.41 -4.07
CA GLU A 126 -9.71 -0.82 -3.24
C GLU A 126 -10.83 -1.46 -4.06
N GLU A 127 -11.17 -0.87 -5.19
CA GLU A 127 -12.19 -1.36 -6.11
C GLU A 127 -11.91 -2.81 -6.56
N ASN A 128 -10.65 -3.14 -6.87
CA ASN A 128 -10.27 -4.51 -7.22
C ASN A 128 -10.49 -5.47 -6.05
N ARG A 129 -10.17 -5.07 -4.82
CA ARG A 129 -10.42 -5.91 -3.64
C ARG A 129 -11.92 -6.15 -3.44
N ILE A 130 -12.75 -5.12 -3.64
CA ILE A 130 -14.20 -5.21 -3.55
C ILE A 130 -14.73 -6.16 -4.63
N ASN A 131 -14.27 -6.02 -5.87
CA ASN A 131 -14.69 -6.89 -6.97
C ASN A 131 -14.32 -8.36 -6.70
N GLU A 132 -13.12 -8.63 -6.18
CA GLU A 132 -12.73 -9.99 -5.78
C GLU A 132 -13.56 -10.54 -4.61
N LEU A 133 -13.95 -9.68 -3.66
CA LEU A 133 -14.86 -10.05 -2.58
C LEU A 133 -16.25 -10.41 -3.11
N ILE A 134 -16.81 -9.60 -4.03
CA ILE A 134 -18.10 -9.84 -4.67
C ILE A 134 -18.07 -11.18 -5.43
N LYS A 135 -17.06 -11.40 -6.28
CA LYS A 135 -16.87 -12.68 -6.99
C LYS A 135 -16.86 -13.88 -6.05
N TYR A 136 -16.21 -13.73 -4.89
CA TYR A 136 -16.17 -14.79 -3.89
C TYR A 136 -17.54 -15.03 -3.25
N ILE A 137 -18.26 -13.96 -2.88
CA ILE A 137 -19.61 -14.05 -2.32
C ILE A 137 -20.56 -14.66 -3.33
N ASP A 138 -20.51 -14.29 -4.60
CA ASP A 138 -21.35 -14.86 -5.65
C ASP A 138 -21.11 -16.37 -5.81
N LYS A 139 -19.85 -16.79 -5.70
CA LYS A 139 -19.45 -18.21 -5.82
C LYS A 139 -19.82 -19.05 -4.59
N HIS A 140 -19.68 -18.51 -3.38
CA HIS A 140 -19.80 -19.27 -2.14
C HIS A 140 -21.04 -18.92 -1.30
N SER A 141 -21.79 -17.89 -1.71
CA SER A 141 -22.95 -17.28 -1.06
C SER A 141 -22.71 -16.65 0.32
N PHE A 142 -21.65 -17.05 1.04
CA PHE A 142 -21.35 -16.61 2.40
C PHE A 142 -19.84 -16.44 2.62
N LEU A 143 -19.48 -15.65 3.62
CA LEU A 143 -18.10 -15.41 4.05
C LEU A 143 -17.68 -16.25 5.27
N ASP A 144 -18.55 -17.17 5.72
CA ASP A 144 -18.19 -18.12 6.76
C ASP A 144 -17.00 -18.95 6.32
N HIS A 145 -16.03 -19.11 7.21
CA HIS A 145 -14.86 -19.94 6.93
C HIS A 145 -14.09 -19.50 5.66
N VAL A 146 -14.06 -18.19 5.36
CA VAL A 146 -13.30 -17.66 4.21
C VAL A 146 -11.85 -18.16 4.20
N ASP A 147 -11.21 -18.31 5.37
CA ASP A 147 -9.83 -18.80 5.48
C ASP A 147 -9.69 -20.33 5.34
N SER A 148 -10.79 -21.09 5.25
CA SER A 148 -10.79 -22.57 5.26
C SER A 148 -10.67 -23.20 3.87
N ASN A 149 -10.96 -22.47 2.79
CA ASN A 149 -10.72 -22.93 1.43
C ASN A 149 -9.58 -22.14 0.74
N PRO A 150 -8.92 -22.70 -0.30
CA PRO A 150 -7.76 -22.06 -0.93
C PRO A 150 -8.06 -20.67 -1.49
N ASP A 151 -9.20 -20.51 -2.16
CA ASP A 151 -9.62 -19.25 -2.79
C ASP A 151 -9.83 -18.14 -1.75
N GLY A 152 -10.55 -18.46 -0.68
CA GLY A 152 -10.84 -17.52 0.39
C GLY A 152 -9.62 -17.22 1.24
N LYS A 153 -8.72 -18.19 1.47
CA LYS A 153 -7.42 -17.95 2.12
C LYS A 153 -6.57 -16.97 1.31
N LYS A 154 -6.55 -17.09 -0.02
CA LYS A 154 -5.88 -16.13 -0.93
C LYS A 154 -6.52 -14.74 -0.82
N LEU A 155 -7.85 -14.67 -0.92
CA LEU A 155 -8.62 -13.43 -0.81
C LEU A 155 -8.37 -12.72 0.53
N ALA A 156 -8.62 -13.41 1.64
CA ALA A 156 -8.48 -12.88 2.99
C ALA A 156 -7.03 -12.50 3.29
N GLY A 157 -6.05 -13.26 2.80
CA GLY A 157 -4.63 -12.95 2.91
C GLY A 157 -4.25 -11.66 2.19
N ASN A 158 -4.81 -11.40 1.01
CA ASN A 158 -4.56 -10.15 0.28
C ASN A 158 -5.32 -8.96 0.85
N ILE A 159 -6.57 -9.13 1.30
CA ILE A 159 -7.34 -8.05 1.93
C ILE A 159 -6.68 -7.60 3.23
N ARG A 160 -6.25 -8.52 4.10
CA ARG A 160 -5.61 -8.21 5.40
C ARG A 160 -4.33 -7.37 5.29
N LYS A 161 -3.66 -7.36 4.13
CA LYS A 161 -2.47 -6.52 3.90
C LYS A 161 -2.81 -5.03 3.79
N TYR A 162 -4.03 -4.70 3.38
CA TYR A 162 -4.43 -3.34 3.03
C TYR A 162 -5.62 -2.82 3.84
N GLU A 163 -6.46 -3.72 4.36
CA GLU A 163 -7.65 -3.38 5.13
C GLU A 163 -7.48 -3.79 6.60
N LYS A 164 -7.54 -2.81 7.51
CA LYS A 164 -7.33 -3.03 8.95
C LYS A 164 -8.38 -3.97 9.54
N ASP A 165 -9.62 -3.81 9.11
CA ASP A 165 -10.77 -4.62 9.55
C ASP A 165 -10.97 -5.88 8.68
N GLY A 166 -10.00 -6.18 7.81
CA GLY A 166 -9.97 -7.36 6.96
C GLY A 166 -11.19 -7.48 6.05
N VAL A 167 -11.62 -8.73 5.82
CA VAL A 167 -12.75 -9.05 4.92
C VAL A 167 -14.06 -8.42 5.40
N ARG A 168 -14.28 -8.32 6.71
CA ARG A 168 -15.50 -7.73 7.28
C ARG A 168 -15.59 -6.23 7.01
N GLY A 169 -14.51 -5.50 7.23
CA GLY A 169 -14.45 -4.07 6.94
C GLY A 169 -14.70 -3.79 5.46
N LEU A 170 -14.08 -4.59 4.59
CA LEU A 170 -14.27 -4.45 3.15
C LEU A 170 -15.70 -4.79 2.71
N ALA A 171 -16.34 -5.80 3.32
CA ALA A 171 -17.73 -6.15 3.03
C ALA A 171 -18.70 -5.02 3.41
N LEU A 172 -18.48 -4.35 4.54
CA LEU A 172 -19.24 -3.17 4.94
C LEU A 172 -19.07 -2.01 3.94
N LYS A 173 -17.82 -1.76 3.49
CA LYS A 173 -17.54 -0.74 2.45
C LYS A 173 -18.22 -1.07 1.12
N ALA A 174 -18.31 -2.35 0.77
CA ALA A 174 -19.01 -2.83 -0.41
C ALA A 174 -20.55 -2.77 -0.26
N GLY A 175 -21.09 -2.33 0.88
CA GLY A 175 -22.52 -2.13 1.10
C GLY A 175 -23.28 -3.39 1.54
N TYR A 176 -22.59 -4.47 1.88
CA TYR A 176 -23.25 -5.67 2.37
C TYR A 176 -23.66 -5.54 3.85
N ASP A 177 -24.87 -6.00 4.17
CA ASP A 177 -25.24 -6.31 5.55
C ASP A 177 -24.50 -7.57 6.01
N LEU A 178 -23.68 -7.46 7.06
CA LEU A 178 -22.93 -8.59 7.59
C LEU A 178 -23.83 -9.76 8.00
N LYS A 179 -25.07 -9.51 8.43
CA LYS A 179 -26.02 -10.58 8.78
C LYS A 179 -26.49 -11.37 7.56
N SER A 180 -26.47 -10.76 6.38
CA SER A 180 -26.88 -11.42 5.13
C SER A 180 -25.80 -12.35 4.57
N ILE A 181 -24.52 -12.04 4.82
CA ILE A 181 -23.36 -12.74 4.23
C ILE A 181 -22.62 -13.66 5.20
N TYR A 182 -22.98 -13.67 6.49
CA TYR A 182 -22.48 -14.63 7.49
C TYR A 182 -23.65 -15.45 8.04
N ARG A 183 -23.64 -16.78 7.86
CA ARG A 183 -24.64 -17.69 8.46
C ARG A 183 -24.40 -17.86 9.95
N ILE A 184 -23.14 -17.81 10.37
CA ILE A 184 -22.79 -17.97 11.77
C ILE A 184 -23.10 -16.64 12.46
N LYS A 185 -24.25 -16.56 13.16
CA LYS A 185 -24.44 -15.57 14.24
C LYS A 185 -23.14 -15.54 15.01
N SER A 186 -22.52 -14.37 15.15
CA SER A 186 -21.28 -14.27 15.91
C SER A 186 -21.48 -15.01 17.24
N ARG A 187 -20.49 -15.75 17.76
CA ARG A 187 -20.66 -16.47 19.05
C ARG A 187 -21.20 -15.57 20.19
N ARG A 188 -21.16 -14.24 20.04
CA ARG A 188 -21.76 -13.24 20.94
C ARG A 188 -23.28 -13.08 20.77
N GLU A 189 -23.84 -13.32 19.59
CA GLU A 189 -25.29 -13.17 19.29
C GLU A 189 -26.07 -14.49 19.33
N SER A 190 -25.39 -15.64 19.40
CA SER A 190 -26.03 -16.96 19.55
C SER A 190 -26.20 -17.40 21.01
N GLY A 191 -25.77 -16.59 21.98
CA GLY A 191 -25.97 -16.86 23.40
C GLY A 191 -27.37 -16.40 23.86
N ARG A 192 -27.99 -17.14 24.77
CA ARG A 192 -29.14 -16.66 25.56
C ARG A 192 -28.77 -15.33 26.22
N THR A 193 -29.68 -14.38 26.18
CA THR A 193 -29.58 -13.08 26.83
C THR A 193 -29.45 -13.23 28.35
N LEU A 194 -28.93 -12.22 29.03
CA LEU A 194 -28.82 -12.22 30.50
C LEU A 194 -30.18 -12.47 31.18
N LYS A 195 -31.27 -11.91 30.63
CA LYS A 195 -32.63 -12.10 31.13
C LYS A 195 -33.08 -13.57 31.05
N GLU A 196 -32.80 -14.24 29.94
CA GLU A 196 -33.10 -15.67 29.79
C GLU A 196 -32.27 -16.52 30.77
N ILE A 197 -30.98 -16.20 30.94
CA ILE A 197 -30.11 -16.89 31.91
C ILE A 197 -30.65 -16.73 33.33
N ILE A 198 -31.06 -15.52 33.73
CA ILE A 198 -31.64 -15.26 35.06
C ILE A 198 -32.91 -16.09 35.27
N GLY A 199 -33.83 -16.11 34.29
CA GLY A 199 -35.07 -16.89 34.42
C GLY A 199 -34.82 -18.40 34.60
N ILE A 200 -33.79 -18.94 33.92
CA ILE A 200 -33.37 -20.35 34.10
C ILE A 200 -32.81 -20.59 35.50
N ILE A 201 -32.01 -19.65 36.01
CA ILE A 201 -31.44 -19.72 37.36
C ILE A 201 -32.53 -19.68 38.42
N GLU A 202 -33.48 -18.74 38.30
CA GLU A 202 -34.64 -18.62 39.20
C GLU A 202 -35.45 -19.92 39.23
N GLY A 203 -35.71 -20.51 38.06
CA GLY A 203 -36.38 -21.81 37.96
C GLY A 203 -35.64 -22.93 38.72
N PHE A 204 -34.31 -22.97 38.61
CA PHE A 204 -33.51 -23.95 39.35
C PHE A 204 -33.52 -23.69 40.86
N ILE A 205 -33.40 -22.43 41.29
CA ILE A 205 -33.42 -22.03 42.70
C ILE A 205 -34.76 -22.39 43.33
N ASN A 206 -35.87 -22.13 42.65
CA ASN A 206 -37.21 -22.45 43.16
C ASN A 206 -37.40 -23.95 43.44
N ILE A 207 -36.76 -24.83 42.66
CA ILE A 207 -36.87 -26.28 42.82
C ILE A 207 -35.88 -26.81 43.86
N ASN A 208 -34.65 -26.31 43.86
CA ASN A 208 -33.54 -26.91 44.62
C ASN A 208 -33.17 -26.12 45.88
N ASN A 209 -33.80 -24.96 46.11
CA ASN A 209 -33.53 -24.02 47.19
C ASN A 209 -32.05 -23.63 47.34
N ARG A 210 -31.31 -23.58 46.22
CA ARG A 210 -29.91 -23.16 46.14
C ARG A 210 -29.53 -22.72 44.73
N PHE A 211 -28.43 -21.97 44.64
CA PHE A 211 -27.85 -21.56 43.35
C PHE A 211 -27.22 -22.76 42.61
N PRO A 212 -27.30 -22.82 41.26
CA PRO A 212 -26.67 -23.90 40.49
C PRO A 212 -25.14 -23.87 40.57
N THR A 213 -24.52 -25.03 40.65
CA THR A 213 -23.05 -25.17 40.50
C THR A 213 -22.63 -25.00 39.05
N GLN A 214 -21.33 -24.74 38.81
CA GLN A 214 -20.78 -24.65 37.45
C GLN A 214 -21.03 -25.91 36.61
N PHE A 215 -21.02 -27.08 37.25
CA PHE A 215 -21.34 -28.36 36.61
C PHE A 215 -22.81 -28.41 36.16
N GLU A 216 -23.73 -27.98 37.02
CA GLU A 216 -25.17 -27.96 36.74
C GLU A 216 -25.55 -26.92 35.68
N PHE A 217 -24.88 -25.77 35.64
CA PHE A 217 -25.04 -24.83 34.52
C PHE A 217 -24.77 -25.51 33.18
N ARG A 218 -23.69 -26.29 33.08
CA ARG A 218 -23.30 -26.94 31.83
C ARG A 218 -24.14 -28.18 31.52
N LYS A 219 -24.47 -29.00 32.53
CA LYS A 219 -25.08 -30.32 32.33
C LYS A 219 -26.59 -30.32 32.47
N THR A 220 -27.11 -29.52 33.39
CA THR A 220 -28.54 -29.52 33.73
C THR A 220 -29.28 -28.38 33.04
N LEU A 221 -28.67 -27.19 33.00
CA LEU A 221 -29.32 -25.98 32.48
C LEU A 221 -28.99 -25.67 31.02
N ASP A 222 -28.05 -26.43 30.44
CA ASP A 222 -27.53 -26.24 29.08
C ASP A 222 -27.07 -24.78 28.83
N VAL A 223 -26.34 -24.22 29.80
CA VAL A 223 -25.73 -22.89 29.74
C VAL A 223 -24.20 -23.07 29.74
N PRO A 224 -23.52 -22.91 28.59
CA PRO A 224 -22.07 -23.03 28.51
C PRO A 224 -21.33 -21.99 29.38
N THR A 225 -20.21 -22.38 29.98
CA THR A 225 -19.37 -21.47 30.80
C THR A 225 -18.90 -20.24 30.01
N SER A 226 -18.65 -20.39 28.71
CA SER A 226 -18.29 -19.26 27.84
C SER A 226 -19.37 -18.18 27.79
N GLN A 227 -20.63 -18.56 27.96
CA GLN A 227 -21.77 -17.64 27.97
C GLN A 227 -21.92 -16.92 29.33
N LEU A 228 -21.68 -17.61 30.44
CA LEU A 228 -21.60 -16.98 31.76
C LEU A 228 -20.45 -15.96 31.82
N ASN A 229 -19.31 -16.29 31.23
CA ASN A 229 -18.14 -15.41 31.18
C ASN A 229 -18.41 -14.11 30.41
N LEU A 230 -19.33 -14.10 29.43
CA LEU A 230 -19.73 -12.87 28.74
C LEU A 230 -20.37 -11.85 29.70
N TYR A 231 -21.00 -12.32 30.78
CA TYR A 231 -21.65 -11.48 31.78
C TYR A 231 -20.84 -11.33 33.07
N GLY A 232 -19.54 -11.67 33.02
CA GLY A 232 -18.61 -11.52 34.15
C GLY A 232 -18.47 -12.75 35.05
N GLY A 233 -18.97 -13.91 34.61
CA GLY A 233 -18.79 -15.19 35.30
C GLY A 233 -19.84 -15.46 36.39
N ILE A 234 -19.76 -16.65 37.00
CA ILE A 234 -20.77 -17.15 37.94
C ILE A 234 -20.91 -16.28 39.19
N GLU A 235 -19.79 -15.78 39.73
CA GLU A 235 -19.77 -14.95 40.94
C GLU A 235 -20.45 -13.59 40.75
N LYS A 236 -20.52 -13.10 39.50
CA LYS A 236 -21.19 -11.82 39.20
C LYS A 236 -22.68 -12.00 38.92
N ILE A 237 -23.11 -13.21 38.60
CA ILE A 237 -24.50 -13.57 38.27
C ILE A 237 -25.24 -14.05 39.53
N LYS A 238 -24.52 -14.63 40.49
CA LYS A 238 -25.01 -15.01 41.81
C LYS A 238 -25.42 -13.80 42.64
#